data_AF-A0A3A9SVI1-F1
#
_entry.id   AF-A0A3A9SVI1-F1
#
_cell.length_a   1.000
_cell.length_b   1.000
_cell.length_c   1.000
_cell.angle_alpha   90.00
_cell.angle_beta   90.00
_cell.angle_gamma   90.00
#
_symmetry.space_group_name_H-M   'P 1'
#
loop_
_entity.id
_entity.type
_entity.pdbx_description
1 polymer ?
#
loop_
_entity_poly.entity_id
_entity_poly.type
_entity_poly.pdbx_seq_one_letter_code
_entity_poly.pdbx_strand_id
1 'polypeptide(L)'
;MYETTQVTYGEGTITVTMSSESNTEVAAPDIRFGSYESAVRACFTAKELEEISSGQDAEVSFSFVMSDEIANESELAFFDQAIEEKSKEYGALHNGVFFDVNAEKYVGAEEPEELESFSEDVEMQYDIPLYLVAPEREYYLMTDVMGVCDFAQDTDVGADTLTVSTHSIGTTLLLYQTKSESLVPTEKKVQIKSQHLFLGGIVLLVLVWFLVDRRYKKNRE
;
A
#
# COMPACT_ATOMS: atom_id res chain seq x y z
N MET A 1 14.12 6.98 6.40
CA MET A 1 14.44 6.02 5.32
C MET A 1 14.64 6.82 4.03
N TYR A 2 15.54 6.39 3.15
CA TYR A 2 15.73 6.97 1.81
C TYR A 2 16.01 5.83 0.84
N GLU A 3 15.15 5.65 -0.15
CA GLU A 3 15.23 4.62 -1.18
C GLU A 3 15.21 5.27 -2.56
N THR A 4 16.06 4.77 -3.45
CA THR A 4 16.08 5.19 -4.85
C THR A 4 16.01 3.96 -5.74
N THR A 5 15.05 3.94 -6.64
CA THR A 5 14.80 2.86 -7.59
C THR A 5 14.78 3.43 -9.00
N GLN A 6 15.49 2.80 -9.94
CA GLN A 6 15.47 3.18 -11.34
C GLN A 6 14.52 2.27 -12.12
N VAL A 7 13.63 2.88 -12.89
CA VAL A 7 12.67 2.19 -13.77
C VAL A 7 12.97 2.60 -15.21
N THR A 8 13.25 1.63 -16.06
CA THR A 8 13.43 1.89 -17.50
C THR A 8 12.07 2.01 -18.18
N TYR A 9 11.89 3.06 -18.99
CA TYR A 9 10.66 3.27 -19.76
C TYR A 9 11.03 3.64 -21.20
N GLY A 10 10.85 2.69 -22.13
CA GLY A 10 11.34 2.84 -23.51
C GLY A 10 12.87 2.92 -23.54
N GLU A 11 13.41 3.99 -24.13
CA GLU A 11 14.86 4.27 -24.16
C GLU A 11 15.35 5.12 -22.97
N GLY A 12 14.45 5.75 -22.22
CA GLY A 12 14.79 6.61 -21.08
C GLY A 12 14.77 5.88 -19.74
N THR A 13 15.25 6.58 -18.69
CA THR A 13 15.27 6.09 -17.31
C THR A 13 14.57 7.05 -16.38
N ILE A 14 13.73 6.50 -15.51
CA ILE A 14 13.00 7.25 -14.48
C ILE A 14 13.58 6.88 -13.13
N THR A 15 14.08 7.87 -12.40
CA THR A 15 14.57 7.70 -11.04
C THR A 15 13.43 7.98 -10.06
N VAL A 16 13.06 6.99 -9.26
CA VAL A 16 12.05 7.12 -8.21
C VAL A 16 12.76 7.23 -6.87
N THR A 17 12.58 8.34 -6.18
CA THR A 17 13.12 8.57 -4.84
C THR A 17 11.98 8.54 -3.83
N MET A 18 12.09 7.74 -2.78
CA MET A 18 11.15 7.71 -1.67
C MET A 18 11.90 8.01 -0.38
N SER A 19 11.41 8.99 0.38
CA SER A 19 11.99 9.39 1.65
C SER A 19 10.92 9.41 2.74
N SER A 20 11.26 8.86 3.89
CA SER A 20 10.37 8.80 5.06
C SER A 20 11.12 9.33 6.27
N GLU A 21 10.61 10.42 6.83
CA GLU A 21 11.18 11.13 7.98
C GLU A 21 10.18 11.12 9.14
N SER A 22 10.68 11.33 10.36
CA SER A 22 9.84 11.38 11.55
C SER A 22 10.12 12.62 12.35
N ASN A 23 9.06 13.34 12.72
CA ASN A 23 9.09 14.43 13.68
C ASN A 23 8.85 13.94 15.12
N THR A 24 8.77 12.62 15.35
CA THR A 24 8.52 12.00 16.64
C THR A 24 9.75 11.24 17.15
N GLU A 25 9.68 10.69 18.37
CA GLU A 25 10.75 9.84 18.92
C GLU A 25 10.80 8.45 18.27
N VAL A 26 9.78 8.08 17.50
CA VAL A 26 9.68 6.79 16.80
C VAL A 26 10.25 6.94 15.40
N ALA A 27 11.00 5.95 14.94
CA ALA A 27 11.49 5.91 13.57
C ALA A 27 10.32 5.89 12.58
N ALA A 28 10.45 6.65 11.49
CA ALA A 28 9.47 6.63 10.42
C ALA A 28 9.41 5.22 9.77
N PRO A 29 8.21 4.71 9.46
CA PRO A 29 8.07 3.42 8.80
C PRO A 29 8.57 3.45 7.36
N ASP A 30 8.84 2.26 6.83
CA ASP A 30 9.16 2.10 5.42
C ASP A 30 7.87 2.20 4.60
N ILE A 31 7.92 2.97 3.52
CA ILE A 31 6.80 3.20 2.60
C ILE A 31 7.32 2.96 1.19
N ARG A 32 6.61 2.13 0.42
CA ARG A 32 7.03 1.73 -0.93
C ARG A 32 5.85 1.51 -1.87
N PHE A 33 6.12 1.54 -3.16
CA PHE A 33 5.16 1.11 -4.17
C PHE A 33 5.09 -0.42 -4.22
N GLY A 34 3.88 -0.96 -4.41
CA GLY A 34 3.69 -2.37 -4.75
C GLY A 34 4.23 -2.72 -6.14
N SER A 35 4.12 -1.78 -7.09
CA SER A 35 4.67 -1.87 -8.44
C SER A 35 5.23 -0.51 -8.88
N TYR A 36 6.56 -0.38 -8.89
CA TYR A 36 7.23 0.83 -9.35
C TYR A 36 6.95 1.13 -10.83
N GLU A 37 6.74 0.13 -11.69
CA GLU A 37 6.39 0.33 -13.09
C GLU A 37 5.01 0.98 -13.25
N SER A 38 4.03 0.56 -12.44
CA SER A 38 2.68 1.11 -12.43
C SER A 38 2.67 2.51 -11.83
N ALA A 39 3.36 2.70 -10.70
CA ALA A 39 3.46 4.00 -10.04
C ALA A 39 4.04 5.07 -10.98
N VAL A 40 5.13 4.72 -11.67
CA VAL A 40 5.77 5.63 -12.62
C VAL A 40 4.82 6.03 -13.75
N ARG A 41 4.08 5.09 -14.35
CA ARG A 41 3.08 5.45 -15.39
C ARG A 41 2.01 6.39 -14.87
N ALA A 42 1.61 6.22 -13.62
CA ALA A 42 0.60 7.04 -13.00
C ALA A 42 1.08 8.47 -12.68
N CYS A 43 2.38 8.69 -12.48
CA CYS A 43 2.98 9.99 -12.14
C CYS A 43 3.14 10.95 -13.33
N PHE A 44 3.33 10.41 -14.55
CA PHE A 44 3.68 11.21 -15.72
C PHE A 44 2.51 11.29 -16.71
N THR A 45 2.39 12.43 -17.38
CA THR A 45 1.40 12.58 -18.45
C THR A 45 1.79 11.74 -19.68
N ALA A 46 0.82 11.47 -20.56
CA ALA A 46 1.10 10.72 -21.79
C ALA A 46 2.18 11.38 -22.67
N LYS A 47 2.26 12.72 -22.66
CA LYS A 47 3.28 13.49 -23.39
C LYS A 47 4.67 13.30 -22.77
N GLU A 48 4.76 13.41 -21.44
CA GLU A 48 6.01 13.17 -20.70
C GLU A 48 6.51 11.74 -20.88
N LEU A 49 5.61 10.75 -20.84
CA LEU A 49 5.96 9.35 -21.08
C LEU A 49 6.47 9.12 -22.50
N GLU A 50 5.96 9.83 -23.51
CA GLU A 50 6.47 9.75 -24.89
C GLU A 50 7.90 10.30 -25.00
N GLU A 51 8.15 11.46 -24.35
CA GLU A 51 9.46 12.09 -24.25
C GLU A 51 10.48 11.18 -23.56
N ILE A 52 10.11 10.61 -22.41
CA ILE A 52 10.95 9.65 -21.68
C ILE A 52 11.20 8.41 -22.53
N SER A 53 10.16 7.87 -23.18
CA SER A 53 10.31 6.68 -24.03
C SER A 53 11.27 6.90 -25.20
N SER A 54 11.48 8.16 -25.61
CA SER A 54 12.41 8.59 -26.65
C SER A 54 13.83 8.85 -26.15
N GLY A 55 14.12 8.59 -24.86
CA GLY A 55 15.46 8.67 -24.28
C GLY A 55 15.70 9.83 -23.33
N GLN A 56 14.67 10.61 -22.95
CA GLN A 56 14.82 11.58 -21.86
C GLN A 56 14.84 10.88 -20.50
N ASP A 57 15.68 11.38 -19.59
CA ASP A 57 15.66 10.97 -18.19
C ASP A 57 14.61 11.79 -17.42
N ALA A 58 14.01 11.17 -16.41
CA ALA A 58 13.06 11.81 -15.51
C ALA A 58 13.32 11.38 -14.06
N GLU A 59 12.80 12.17 -13.13
CA GLU A 59 12.83 11.87 -11.71
C GLU A 59 11.44 12.10 -11.12
N VAL A 60 11.08 11.29 -10.13
CA VAL A 60 9.93 11.53 -9.26
C VAL A 60 10.33 11.25 -7.83
N SER A 61 10.03 12.18 -6.93
CA SER A 61 10.39 12.10 -5.52
C SER A 61 9.15 12.18 -4.64
N PHE A 62 9.08 11.30 -3.65
CA PHE A 62 8.05 11.28 -2.62
C PHE A 62 8.71 11.48 -1.25
N SER A 63 8.17 12.42 -0.48
CA SER A 63 8.57 12.72 0.89
C SER A 63 7.41 12.49 1.83
N PHE A 64 7.59 11.60 2.78
CA PHE A 64 6.63 11.27 3.83
C PHE A 64 7.19 11.74 5.16
N VAL A 65 6.51 12.66 5.84
CA VAL A 65 6.94 13.16 7.15
C VAL A 65 5.94 12.71 8.20
N MET A 66 6.35 11.78 9.05
CA MET A 66 5.53 11.22 10.11
C MET A 66 5.39 12.19 11.29
N SER A 67 4.15 12.38 11.76
CA SER A 67 3.83 13.15 12.97
C SER A 67 2.69 12.53 13.78
N ASP A 68 2.68 12.76 15.09
CA ASP A 68 1.58 12.31 15.96
C ASP A 68 0.35 13.22 15.88
N GLU A 69 0.54 14.46 15.43
CA GLU A 69 -0.49 15.50 15.34
C GLU A 69 -0.36 16.29 14.04
N ILE A 70 -1.49 16.85 13.59
CA ILE A 70 -1.54 17.85 12.51
C ILE A 70 -1.58 19.25 13.13
N ALA A 71 -0.73 20.15 12.65
CA ALA A 71 -0.68 21.54 13.15
C ALA A 71 -1.85 22.41 12.65
N ASN A 72 -2.42 22.06 11.50
CA ASN A 72 -3.54 22.77 10.90
C ASN A 72 -4.89 22.31 11.48
N GLU A 73 -5.50 23.14 12.31
CA GLU A 73 -6.80 22.84 12.95
C GLU A 73 -7.94 22.59 11.94
N SER A 74 -7.91 23.22 10.76
CA SER A 74 -8.96 23.03 9.75
C SER A 74 -8.86 21.66 9.11
N GLU A 75 -7.64 21.23 8.82
CA GLU A 75 -7.32 19.91 8.27
C GLU A 75 -7.66 18.80 9.27
N LEU A 76 -7.31 18.98 10.55
CA LEU A 76 -7.72 18.07 11.62
C LEU A 76 -9.25 17.91 11.70
N ALA A 77 -10.00 19.01 11.54
CA ALA A 77 -11.46 18.96 11.55
C ALA A 77 -12.05 18.16 10.37
N PHE A 78 -11.40 18.16 9.20
CA PHE A 78 -11.82 17.33 8.07
C PHE A 78 -11.65 15.84 8.39
N PHE A 79 -10.50 15.45 8.96
CA PHE A 79 -10.28 14.08 9.42
C PHE A 79 -11.29 13.66 10.48
N ASP A 80 -11.49 14.47 11.52
CA ASP A 80 -12.44 14.15 12.61
C ASP A 80 -13.86 13.93 12.07
N GLN A 81 -14.31 14.78 11.16
CA GLN A 81 -15.62 14.64 10.51
C GLN A 81 -15.69 13.35 9.68
N ALA A 82 -14.67 13.07 8.87
CA ALA A 82 -14.62 11.89 8.01
C ALA A 82 -14.55 10.59 8.83
N ILE A 83 -13.83 10.60 9.96
CA ILE A 83 -13.78 9.48 10.90
C ILE A 83 -15.15 9.27 11.54
N GLU A 84 -15.85 10.32 11.97
CA GLU A 84 -17.19 10.18 12.54
C GLU A 84 -18.17 9.58 11.52
N GLU A 85 -18.08 9.99 10.26
CA GLU A 85 -18.88 9.46 9.17
C GLU A 85 -18.55 7.99 8.90
N LYS A 86 -17.28 7.66 8.68
CA LYS A 86 -16.84 6.29 8.39
C LYS A 86 -17.05 5.35 9.57
N SER A 87 -17.00 5.85 10.80
CA SER A 87 -17.27 5.02 11.97
C SER A 87 -18.71 4.51 12.03
N LYS A 88 -19.66 5.20 11.39
CA LYS A 88 -21.06 4.74 11.27
C LYS A 88 -21.18 3.51 10.34
N GLU A 89 -20.25 3.36 9.41
CA GLU A 89 -20.21 2.27 8.43
C GLU A 89 -19.31 1.11 8.90
N TYR A 90 -18.11 1.40 9.42
CA TYR A 90 -17.07 0.41 9.71
C TYR A 90 -16.98 -0.02 11.16
N GLY A 91 -17.46 0.80 12.11
CA GLY A 91 -17.23 0.59 13.54
C GLY A 91 -16.33 1.68 14.14
N ALA A 92 -15.87 1.50 15.37
CA ALA A 92 -15.04 2.52 16.02
C ALA A 92 -13.64 2.58 15.39
N LEU A 93 -13.36 3.66 14.64
CA LEU A 93 -12.05 3.94 14.06
C LEU A 93 -11.22 4.81 15.02
N HIS A 94 -9.95 4.47 15.17
CA HIS A 94 -9.00 5.18 16.05
C HIS A 94 -7.83 5.76 15.26
N ASN A 95 -7.36 6.93 15.70
CA ASN A 95 -6.21 7.62 15.11
C ASN A 95 -4.92 6.86 15.43
N GLY A 96 -4.15 6.55 14.39
CA GLY A 96 -2.81 6.00 14.50
C GLY A 96 -1.75 7.10 14.42
N VAL A 97 -1.34 7.44 13.20
CA VAL A 97 -0.26 8.40 12.94
C VAL A 97 -0.50 9.13 11.62
N PHE A 98 -0.03 10.37 11.54
CA PHE A 98 -0.13 11.20 10.34
C PHE A 98 1.15 11.14 9.52
N PHE A 99 1.00 11.33 8.22
CA PHE A 99 2.06 11.51 7.24
C PHE A 99 1.73 12.73 6.40
N ASP A 100 2.56 13.76 6.46
CA ASP A 100 2.55 14.82 5.46
C ASP A 100 3.28 14.30 4.22
N VAL A 101 2.56 14.22 3.09
CA VAL A 101 3.03 13.60 1.86
C VAL A 101 3.19 14.66 0.79
N ASN A 102 4.42 14.86 0.35
CA ASN A 102 4.76 15.75 -0.75
C ASN A 102 5.37 14.94 -1.90
N ALA A 103 4.96 15.23 -3.12
CA ALA A 103 5.46 14.56 -4.31
C ALA A 103 5.80 15.59 -5.38
N GLU A 104 6.96 15.40 -6.02
CA GLU A 104 7.42 16.25 -7.11
C GLU A 104 7.96 15.37 -8.23
N LYS A 105 7.80 15.82 -9.47
CA LYS A 105 8.34 15.16 -10.66
C LYS A 105 9.14 16.12 -11.52
N TYR A 106 10.02 15.57 -12.34
CA TYR A 106 10.93 16.30 -13.20
C TYR A 106 11.16 15.50 -14.48
N VAL A 107 11.12 16.16 -15.64
CA VAL A 107 11.42 15.54 -16.94
C VAL A 107 12.48 16.35 -17.67
N GLY A 108 13.60 15.72 -18.03
CA GLY A 108 14.64 16.31 -18.86
C GLY A 108 15.39 17.47 -18.21
N ALA A 109 15.00 18.70 -18.53
CA ALA A 109 15.61 19.96 -18.06
C ALA A 109 14.57 20.98 -17.57
N GLU A 110 13.33 20.53 -17.37
CA GLU A 110 12.21 21.37 -16.92
C GLU A 110 12.32 21.66 -15.41
N GLU A 111 11.55 22.62 -14.90
CA GLU A 111 11.50 22.84 -13.44
C GLU A 111 10.70 21.71 -12.77
N PRO A 112 10.99 21.35 -11.51
CA PRO A 112 10.17 20.39 -10.77
C PRO A 112 8.70 20.83 -10.73
N GLU A 113 7.81 19.90 -11.00
CA GLU A 113 6.36 20.08 -10.93
C GLU A 113 5.82 19.29 -9.74
N GLU A 114 4.96 19.92 -8.94
CA GLU A 114 4.25 19.25 -7.85
C GLU A 114 3.28 18.21 -8.40
N LEU A 115 3.29 17.01 -7.81
CA LEU A 115 2.41 15.92 -8.17
C LEU A 115 1.26 15.84 -7.15
N GLU A 116 0.14 16.46 -7.47
CA GLU A 116 -1.03 16.54 -6.58
C GLU A 116 -1.83 15.21 -6.51
N SER A 117 -1.75 14.37 -7.55
CA SER A 117 -2.44 13.07 -7.60
C SER A 117 -1.85 12.16 -8.66
N PHE A 118 -2.13 10.86 -8.55
CA PHE A 118 -1.84 9.89 -9.59
C PHE A 118 -2.94 9.86 -10.65
N SER A 119 -2.57 9.62 -11.92
CA SER A 119 -3.54 9.51 -13.02
C SER A 119 -4.34 8.20 -13.03
N GLU A 120 -3.88 7.19 -12.30
CA GLU A 120 -4.55 5.91 -12.05
C GLU A 120 -4.25 5.45 -10.62
N ASP A 121 -5.04 4.50 -10.09
CA ASP A 121 -4.78 3.96 -8.76
C ASP A 121 -3.43 3.23 -8.70
N VAL A 122 -2.63 3.57 -7.69
CA VAL A 122 -1.33 2.98 -7.41
C VAL A 122 -1.39 2.19 -6.11
N GLU A 123 -0.77 1.01 -6.12
CA GLU A 123 -0.60 0.22 -4.90
C GLU A 123 0.54 0.80 -4.06
N MET A 124 0.21 1.22 -2.85
CA MET A 124 1.12 1.72 -1.83
C MET A 124 1.17 0.75 -0.65
N GLN A 125 2.37 0.49 -0.14
CA GLN A 125 2.61 -0.36 1.02
C GLN A 125 3.25 0.49 2.13
N TYR A 126 2.61 0.51 3.29
CA TYR A 126 3.05 1.21 4.48
C TYR A 126 3.36 0.20 5.57
N ASP A 127 4.60 0.18 6.05
CA ASP A 127 4.89 -0.60 7.26
C ASP A 127 4.20 0.05 8.47
N ILE A 128 3.58 -0.78 9.30
CA ILE A 128 2.86 -0.31 10.49
C ILE A 128 3.87 -0.02 11.59
N PRO A 129 3.86 1.18 12.21
CA PRO A 129 4.70 1.45 13.37
C PRO A 129 4.51 0.40 14.48
N LEU A 130 5.60 -0.12 15.03
CA LEU A 130 5.55 -1.28 15.94
C LEU A 130 4.64 -1.10 17.16
N TYR A 131 4.43 0.14 17.62
CA TYR A 131 3.53 0.43 18.75
C TYR A 131 2.04 0.36 18.37
N LEU A 132 1.72 0.45 17.07
CA LEU A 132 0.38 0.26 16.52
C LEU A 132 0.11 -1.21 16.15
N VAL A 133 1.15 -2.03 15.97
CA VAL A 133 0.98 -3.45 15.66
C VAL A 133 0.33 -4.19 16.84
N ALA A 134 -0.87 -4.74 16.64
CA ALA A 134 -1.53 -5.57 17.63
C ALA A 134 -2.36 -6.71 16.99
N PRO A 135 -2.60 -7.83 17.70
CA PRO A 135 -3.42 -8.91 17.19
C PRO A 135 -4.86 -8.41 16.96
N GLU A 136 -5.49 -8.95 15.91
CA GLU A 136 -6.88 -8.63 15.57
C GLU A 136 -7.12 -7.14 15.27
N ARG A 137 -6.08 -6.36 14.94
CA ARG A 137 -6.24 -5.03 14.36
C ARG A 137 -6.40 -5.10 12.84
N GLU A 138 -7.25 -4.22 12.35
CA GLU A 138 -7.41 -3.89 10.94
C GLU A 138 -6.94 -2.44 10.76
N TYR A 139 -6.22 -2.16 9.68
CA TYR A 139 -5.67 -0.84 9.39
C TYR A 139 -6.35 -0.26 8.15
N TYR A 140 -6.41 1.07 8.12
CA TYR A 140 -6.98 1.82 7.02
C TYR A 140 -6.12 3.06 6.78
N LEU A 141 -6.25 3.61 5.58
CA LEU A 141 -5.64 4.87 5.21
C LEU A 141 -6.74 5.88 4.95
N MET A 142 -6.59 7.08 5.49
CA MET A 142 -7.43 8.21 5.16
C MET A 142 -6.56 9.35 4.67
N THR A 143 -6.83 9.91 3.49
CA THR A 143 -5.99 10.96 2.88
C THR A 143 -6.85 12.19 2.64
N ASP A 144 -6.44 13.35 3.16
CA ASP A 144 -7.08 14.62 2.84
C ASP A 144 -6.60 15.14 1.49
N VAL A 145 -7.55 15.35 0.58
CA VAL A 145 -7.36 15.98 -0.71
C VAL A 145 -8.21 17.23 -0.76
N MET A 146 -7.58 18.38 -0.48
CA MET A 146 -8.22 19.69 -0.54
C MET A 146 -9.50 19.82 0.33
N GLY A 147 -9.53 19.17 1.49
CA GLY A 147 -10.66 19.17 2.43
C GLY A 147 -11.67 18.05 2.22
N VAL A 148 -11.40 17.10 1.34
CA VAL A 148 -12.18 15.87 1.15
C VAL A 148 -11.30 14.68 1.51
N CYS A 149 -11.70 13.93 2.54
CA CYS A 149 -10.95 12.76 2.98
C CYS A 149 -11.35 11.50 2.21
N ASP A 150 -10.42 10.96 1.42
CA ASP A 150 -10.53 9.65 0.81
C ASP A 150 -10.22 8.54 1.82
N PHE A 151 -10.94 7.43 1.76
CA PHE A 151 -10.78 6.30 2.68
C PHE A 151 -10.44 5.02 1.92
N ALA A 152 -9.28 4.43 2.22
CA ALA A 152 -8.79 3.21 1.61
C ALA A 152 -8.64 2.08 2.65
N GLN A 153 -9.08 0.88 2.28
CA GLN A 153 -8.96 -0.32 3.10
C GLN A 153 -7.71 -1.10 2.74
N ASP A 154 -7.16 -1.79 3.73
CA ASP A 154 -6.10 -2.76 3.49
C ASP A 154 -6.54 -3.85 2.51
N THR A 155 -5.80 -4.01 1.43
CA THR A 155 -6.03 -5.04 0.42
C THR A 155 -5.26 -6.32 0.76
N ASP A 156 -4.22 -6.22 1.60
CA ASP A 156 -3.40 -7.34 2.07
C ASP A 156 -3.98 -7.96 3.36
N VAL A 157 -3.36 -9.05 3.81
CA VAL A 157 -3.71 -9.85 4.98
C VAL A 157 -2.54 -9.87 5.99
N GLY A 158 -1.48 -9.12 5.73
CA GLY A 158 -0.37 -8.87 6.66
C GLY A 158 -0.84 -8.08 7.90
N ALA A 159 -0.19 -8.28 9.04
CA ALA A 159 -0.51 -7.52 10.26
C ALA A 159 0.49 -6.38 10.52
N ASP A 160 1.57 -6.35 9.75
CA ASP A 160 2.75 -5.51 9.86
C ASP A 160 2.91 -4.54 8.68
N THR A 161 2.15 -4.73 7.60
CA THR A 161 2.12 -3.84 6.44
C THR A 161 0.67 -3.58 6.05
N LEU A 162 0.33 -2.31 5.77
CA LEU A 162 -0.93 -1.87 5.17
C LEU A 162 -0.70 -1.67 3.69
N THR A 163 -1.45 -2.39 2.85
CA THR A 163 -1.41 -2.23 1.39
C THR A 163 -2.69 -1.57 0.92
N VAL A 164 -2.60 -0.44 0.22
CA VAL A 164 -3.77 0.27 -0.31
C VAL A 164 -3.62 0.59 -1.78
N SER A 165 -4.74 0.61 -2.49
CA SER A 165 -4.85 1.13 -3.84
C SER A 165 -5.38 2.56 -3.76
N THR A 166 -4.59 3.55 -4.16
CA THR A 166 -4.95 4.97 -4.04
C THR A 166 -4.44 5.78 -5.23
N HIS A 167 -5.18 6.82 -5.61
CA HIS A 167 -4.71 7.85 -6.53
C HIS A 167 -4.41 9.19 -5.83
N SER A 168 -4.69 9.26 -4.53
CA SER A 168 -4.65 10.50 -3.74
C SER A 168 -3.26 10.70 -3.13
N ILE A 169 -2.74 11.92 -3.25
CA ILE A 169 -1.49 12.37 -2.63
C ILE A 169 -1.84 13.57 -1.75
N GLY A 170 -1.37 13.56 -0.51
CA GLY A 170 -1.64 14.59 0.47
C GLY A 170 -1.49 14.07 1.89
N THR A 171 -1.81 14.92 2.87
CA THR A 171 -1.75 14.52 4.28
C THR A 171 -2.60 13.29 4.52
N THR A 172 -1.99 12.31 5.15
CA THR A 172 -2.53 10.97 5.26
C THR A 172 -2.51 10.50 6.70
N LEU A 173 -3.63 10.00 7.19
CA LEU A 173 -3.81 9.41 8.50
C LEU A 173 -3.93 7.89 8.39
N LEU A 174 -3.03 7.20 9.08
CA LEU A 174 -3.17 5.76 9.35
C LEU A 174 -4.18 5.58 10.48
N LEU A 175 -5.26 4.88 10.19
CA LEU A 175 -6.33 4.53 11.13
C LEU A 175 -6.23 3.05 11.49
N TYR A 176 -6.76 2.70 12.65
CA TYR A 176 -6.93 1.31 13.03
C TYR A 176 -8.25 1.06 13.76
N GLN A 177 -8.71 -0.19 13.72
CA GLN A 177 -9.75 -0.68 14.62
C GLN A 177 -9.42 -2.08 15.11
N THR A 178 -9.99 -2.46 16.24
CA THR A 178 -9.97 -3.85 16.69
C THR A 178 -11.14 -4.59 16.04
N LYS A 179 -10.95 -5.85 15.61
CA LYS A 179 -12.02 -6.65 14.98
C LYS A 179 -13.30 -6.76 15.79
N SER A 180 -13.23 -6.68 17.12
CA SER A 180 -14.41 -6.66 18.00
C SER A 180 -15.27 -5.40 17.85
N GLU A 181 -14.70 -4.32 17.32
CA GLU A 181 -15.36 -3.02 17.09
C GLU A 181 -15.94 -2.92 15.68
N SER A 182 -15.55 -3.83 14.77
CA SER A 182 -15.96 -3.85 13.37
C SER A 182 -17.45 -4.13 13.20
N LEU A 183 -18.10 -3.31 12.37
CA LEU A 183 -19.46 -3.54 11.88
C LEU A 183 -19.50 -4.33 10.57
N VAL A 184 -18.35 -4.45 9.88
CA VAL A 184 -18.24 -5.15 8.60
C VAL A 184 -17.84 -6.59 8.86
N PRO A 185 -18.55 -7.58 8.29
CA PRO A 185 -18.18 -8.99 8.45
C PRO A 185 -16.80 -9.23 7.83
N THR A 186 -15.83 -9.63 8.66
CA THR A 186 -14.49 -9.97 8.19
C THR A 186 -14.58 -11.11 7.17
N GLU A 187 -14.30 -10.82 5.90
CA GLU A 187 -14.05 -11.88 4.92
C GLU A 187 -12.80 -12.64 5.37
N LYS A 188 -12.98 -13.89 5.79
CA LYS A 188 -11.85 -14.79 6.05
C LYS A 188 -11.19 -15.10 4.70
N LYS A 189 -10.29 -14.24 4.23
CA LYS A 189 -9.33 -14.59 3.18
C LYS A 189 -8.43 -15.69 3.75
N VAL A 190 -8.76 -16.95 3.44
CA VAL A 190 -8.03 -18.12 3.94
C VAL A 190 -6.62 -18.09 3.36
N GLN A 191 -5.64 -17.64 4.16
CA GLN A 191 -4.23 -17.83 3.85
C GLN A 191 -3.88 -19.32 3.97
N ILE A 192 -4.06 -20.08 2.88
CA ILE A 192 -3.45 -21.40 2.78
C ILE A 192 -1.95 -21.17 2.53
N LYS A 193 -1.14 -21.21 3.59
CA LYS A 193 0.33 -21.15 3.43
C LYS A 193 0.77 -22.21 2.43
N SER A 194 1.55 -21.82 1.43
CA SER A 194 2.03 -22.65 0.31
C SER A 194 2.57 -24.03 0.76
N GLN A 195 3.21 -24.10 1.94
CA GLN A 195 3.66 -25.35 2.58
C GLN A 195 2.56 -26.42 2.74
N HIS A 196 1.31 -26.03 2.99
CA HIS A 196 0.18 -26.97 3.16
C HIS A 196 -0.35 -27.48 1.82
N LEU A 197 -0.21 -26.70 0.73
CA LEU A 197 -0.52 -27.16 -0.62
C LEU A 197 0.48 -28.24 -1.08
N PHE A 198 1.77 -28.05 -0.80
CA PHE A 198 2.79 -29.06 -1.11
C PHE A 198 2.58 -30.35 -0.31
N LEU A 199 2.30 -30.25 0.99
CA LEU A 199 1.99 -31.42 1.83
C LEU A 199 0.72 -32.15 1.36
N GLY A 200 -0.34 -31.40 1.04
CA GLY A 200 -1.57 -31.97 0.48
C GLY A 200 -1.32 -32.69 -0.85
N GLY A 201 -0.52 -32.09 -1.74
CA GLY A 201 -0.12 -32.69 -3.02
C GLY A 201 0.66 -34.00 -2.85
N ILE A 202 1.60 -34.06 -1.90
CA ILE A 202 2.38 -35.27 -1.61
C ILE A 202 1.46 -36.40 -1.11
N VAL A 203 0.57 -36.11 -0.16
CA VAL A 203 -0.38 -37.11 0.37
C VAL A 203 -1.28 -37.66 -0.75
N LEU A 204 -1.74 -36.79 -1.65
CA LEU A 204 -2.60 -37.18 -2.77
C LEU A 204 -1.84 -38.06 -3.77
N LEU A 205 -0.58 -37.73 -4.08
CA LEU A 205 0.28 -38.55 -4.94
C LEU A 205 0.55 -39.94 -4.34
N VAL A 206 0.79 -40.03 -3.03
CA VAL A 206 0.98 -41.31 -2.33
C VAL A 206 -0.31 -42.15 -2.37
N LEU A 207 -1.47 -41.52 -2.17
CA LEU A 207 -2.76 -42.22 -2.25
C LEU A 207 -3.06 -42.71 -3.67
N VAL A 208 -2.78 -41.90 -4.69
CA VAL A 208 -2.94 -42.30 -6.09
C VAL A 208 -2.00 -43.46 -6.43
N TRP A 209 -0.72 -43.38 -6.02
CA TRP A 209 0.23 -44.48 -6.22
C TRP A 209 -0.23 -45.77 -5.54
N PHE A 210 -0.71 -45.68 -4.29
CA PHE A 210 -1.23 -46.83 -3.56
C PHE A 210 -2.48 -47.45 -4.21
N LEU A 211 -3.40 -46.61 -4.72
CA LEU A 211 -4.58 -47.08 -5.44
C LEU A 211 -4.21 -47.75 -6.77
N VAL A 212 -3.23 -47.22 -7.49
CA VAL A 212 -2.70 -47.81 -8.73
C VAL A 212 -2.03 -49.15 -8.44
N ASP A 213 -1.15 -49.25 -7.44
CA ASP A 213 -0.48 -50.49 -7.06
C ASP A 213 -1.49 -51.58 -6.63
N ARG A 214 -2.51 -51.18 -5.86
CA ARG A 214 -3.58 -52.10 -5.44
C ARG A 214 -4.42 -52.62 -6.62
N ARG A 215 -4.71 -51.76 -7.61
CA ARG A 215 -5.41 -52.19 -8.84
C ARG A 215 -4.53 -53.08 -9.71
N TYR A 216 -3.24 -52.79 -9.80
CA TYR A 216 -2.30 -53.57 -10.62
C TYR A 216 -2.10 -54.99 -10.05
N LYS A 217 -2.03 -55.13 -8.72
CA LYS A 217 -1.95 -56.43 -8.05
C LYS A 217 -3.22 -57.26 -8.20
N LYS A 218 -4.40 -56.63 -8.19
CA LYS A 218 -5.70 -57.33 -8.33
C LYS A 218 -5.96 -57.89 -9.74
N ASN A 219 -5.32 -57.35 -10.78
CA ASN A 219 -5.48 -57.83 -12.16
C ASN A 219 -4.49 -58.95 -12.54
N ARG A 220 -3.67 -59.43 -11.59
CA ARG A 220 -2.66 -60.48 -11.80
C ARG A 220 -3.00 -61.83 -11.14
N GLU A 221 -4.13 -61.91 -10.45
CA GLU A 221 -4.77 -63.16 -9.99
C GLU A 221 -5.92 -63.52 -10.94
#